data_AF-A0A4Z1BPX5-F1
#
_entry.id   AF-A0A4Z1BPX5-F1
#
_cell.length_a   1.000
_cell.length_b   1.000
_cell.length_c   1.000
_cell.angle_alpha   90.00
_cell.angle_beta   90.00
_cell.angle_gamma   90.00
#
_symmetry.space_group_name_H-M   'P 1'
#
loop_
_entity.id
_entity.type
_entity.pdbx_description
1 polymer ?
#
loop_
_entity_poly.entity_id
_entity_poly.type
_entity_poly.pdbx_seq_one_letter_code
_entity_poly.pdbx_strand_id
1 'polypeptide(L)'
;MNFKTIIALCSSAIFFVSCNKNEEVAKPLGQVRLEYPQQTYLSFKENVPYTFQYSNFGKLVAGKKPNSFNIVYPRMKATIYLTYFPVQSQQDLIVQIKESESFVQEQTVKASFISPQEFYFPKKKVFGTMYELGGESAINIQFHATDSVKNFLAGSVYFKTQPKPDSLAPAVDYIKKDVKKLLETLEWKK
;
A
#
# COMPACT_ATOMS: atom_id res chain seq x y z
N MET A 1 -67.03 -32.54 -52.93
CA MET A 1 -66.67 -31.52 -53.94
C MET A 1 -67.03 -30.15 -53.38
N ASN A 2 -66.00 -29.45 -52.92
CA ASN A 2 -65.80 -28.00 -52.75
C ASN A 2 -66.99 -27.11 -52.34
N PHE A 3 -66.88 -26.51 -51.15
CA PHE A 3 -67.14 -25.07 -50.99
C PHE A 3 -66.49 -24.55 -49.69
N LYS A 4 -65.25 -24.05 -49.78
CA LYS A 4 -64.62 -23.32 -48.66
C LYS A 4 -63.77 -22.18 -49.19
N THR A 5 -64.46 -21.11 -49.59
CA THR A 5 -63.88 -19.76 -49.58
C THR A 5 -65.00 -18.76 -49.35
N ILE A 6 -65.25 -18.38 -48.09
CA ILE A 6 -65.85 -17.07 -47.77
C ILE A 6 -64.98 -16.48 -46.67
N ILE A 7 -64.20 -15.51 -47.11
CA ILE A 7 -63.48 -14.52 -46.32
C ILE A 7 -64.53 -13.56 -45.75
N ALA A 8 -64.55 -13.35 -44.43
CA ALA A 8 -64.86 -12.05 -43.84
C ALA A 8 -64.63 -12.07 -42.33
N LEU A 9 -63.57 -11.37 -41.93
CA LEU A 9 -63.64 -10.33 -40.89
C LEU A 9 -64.13 -10.77 -39.50
N CYS A 10 -63.18 -11.16 -38.65
CA CYS A 10 -63.29 -10.86 -37.22
C CYS A 10 -61.90 -10.58 -36.64
N SER A 11 -61.67 -9.28 -36.40
CA SER A 11 -60.95 -8.69 -35.26
C SER A 11 -59.84 -9.54 -34.64
N SER A 12 -58.59 -9.15 -34.86
CA SER A 12 -57.91 -8.19 -33.98
C SER A 12 -57.95 -8.62 -32.51
N ALA A 13 -56.93 -9.39 -32.11
CA ALA A 13 -56.31 -9.29 -30.79
C ALA A 13 -55.05 -10.18 -30.77
N ILE A 14 -54.00 -9.68 -31.41
CA ILE A 14 -52.63 -10.13 -31.16
C ILE A 14 -52.28 -9.67 -29.74
N PHE A 15 -52.42 -10.55 -28.74
CA PHE A 15 -51.82 -10.33 -27.43
C PHE A 15 -50.42 -10.95 -27.42
N PHE A 16 -49.45 -10.17 -27.88
CA PHE A 16 -48.06 -10.35 -27.45
C PHE A 16 -48.00 -9.99 -25.97
N VAL A 17 -48.09 -10.99 -25.09
CA VAL A 17 -47.69 -10.82 -23.69
C VAL A 17 -46.16 -10.78 -23.66
N SER A 18 -45.61 -9.61 -23.96
CA SER A 18 -44.21 -9.31 -23.65
C SER A 18 -44.12 -9.06 -22.15
N CYS A 19 -43.58 -10.04 -21.42
CA CYS A 19 -43.26 -9.86 -20.03
C CYS A 19 -41.96 -9.04 -19.96
N ASN A 20 -42.08 -7.71 -19.96
CA ASN A 20 -41.00 -6.83 -19.53
C ASN A 20 -40.79 -7.07 -18.04
N LYS A 21 -40.02 -8.12 -17.71
CA LYS A 21 -39.27 -8.13 -16.46
C LYS A 21 -38.25 -7.02 -16.60
N ASN A 22 -38.69 -5.81 -16.23
CA ASN A 22 -37.79 -4.80 -15.72
C ASN A 22 -37.18 -5.43 -14.46
N GLU A 23 -36.17 -6.27 -14.66
CA GLU A 23 -35.18 -6.51 -13.64
C GLU A 23 -34.57 -5.13 -13.41
N GLU A 24 -35.13 -4.41 -12.44
CA GLU A 24 -34.45 -3.30 -11.82
C GLU A 24 -33.17 -3.91 -11.24
N VAL A 25 -32.11 -3.89 -12.06
CA VAL A 25 -30.76 -4.16 -11.62
C VAL A 25 -30.49 -3.06 -10.60
N ALA A 26 -30.67 -3.39 -9.33
CA ALA A 26 -30.35 -2.50 -8.22
C ALA A 26 -28.93 -1.99 -8.50
N LYS A 27 -28.78 -0.67 -8.68
CA LYS A 27 -27.45 -0.07 -8.86
C LYS A 27 -26.58 -0.60 -7.72
N PRO A 28 -25.39 -1.16 -8.00
CA PRO A 28 -24.54 -1.65 -6.93
C PRO A 28 -24.36 -0.50 -5.94
N LEU A 29 -24.73 -0.75 -4.68
CA LEU A 29 -24.51 0.22 -3.60
C LEU A 29 -23.01 0.54 -3.65
N GLY A 30 -22.67 1.76 -4.07
CA GLY A 30 -21.29 2.20 -4.19
C GLY A 30 -20.60 1.94 -2.86
N GLN A 31 -19.53 1.14 -2.87
CA GLN A 31 -18.76 0.92 -1.65
C GLN A 31 -18.35 2.28 -1.10
N VAL A 32 -18.68 2.55 0.17
CA VAL A 32 -18.28 3.79 0.84
C VAL A 32 -16.77 3.93 0.71
N ARG A 33 -16.31 4.99 0.05
CA ARG A 33 -14.88 5.29 -0.05
C ARG A 33 -14.36 5.48 1.36
N LEU A 34 -13.37 4.68 1.75
CA LEU A 34 -12.74 4.82 3.06
C LEU A 34 -12.00 6.16 3.10
N GLU A 35 -12.40 7.04 4.01
CA GLU A 35 -11.68 8.27 4.31
C GLU A 35 -10.99 8.13 5.66
N TYR A 36 -9.71 8.50 5.69
CA TYR A 36 -8.91 8.52 6.90
C TYR A 36 -8.72 9.98 7.35
N PRO A 37 -8.79 10.27 8.66
CA PRO A 37 -8.61 11.61 9.19
C PRO A 37 -7.21 12.14 8.91
N GLN A 38 -7.02 13.46 8.97
CA GLN A 38 -5.70 14.06 8.76
C GLN A 38 -4.68 13.57 9.79
N GLN A 39 -3.45 13.31 9.33
CA GLN A 39 -2.34 12.82 10.14
C GLN A 39 -1.88 13.88 11.14
N THR A 40 -1.73 13.47 12.41
CA THR A 40 -0.90 14.19 13.38
C THR A 40 0.25 13.29 13.78
N TYR A 41 1.39 13.88 14.15
CA TYR A 41 2.64 13.15 14.24
C TYR A 41 3.21 13.13 15.65
N LEU A 42 3.66 11.96 16.06
CA LEU A 42 4.38 11.71 17.31
C LEU A 42 5.87 11.51 16.99
N SER A 43 6.73 11.99 17.87
CA SER A 43 8.16 11.67 17.81
C SER A 43 8.42 10.26 18.36
N PHE A 44 9.21 9.47 17.65
CA PHE A 44 9.77 8.22 18.13
C PHE A 44 10.86 8.50 19.18
N LYS A 45 10.75 7.90 20.37
CA LYS A 45 11.58 8.25 21.55
C LYS A 45 12.37 7.09 22.16
N GLU A 46 12.47 5.97 21.46
CA GLU A 46 13.20 4.81 21.96
C GLU A 46 14.71 5.06 21.99
N ASN A 47 15.41 4.36 22.89
CA ASN A 47 16.85 4.49 23.07
C ASN A 47 17.65 3.67 22.02
N VAL A 48 17.56 4.09 20.76
CA VAL A 48 18.26 3.47 19.61
C VAL A 48 18.89 4.53 18.70
N PRO A 49 19.81 4.16 17.78
CA PRO A 49 20.61 5.11 16.98
C PRO A 49 19.86 6.00 15.96
N TYR A 50 18.53 6.06 16.01
CA TYR A 50 17.73 6.86 15.10
C TYR A 50 16.45 7.39 15.77
N THR A 51 15.88 8.42 15.18
CA THR A 51 14.58 8.98 15.52
C THR A 51 13.86 9.47 14.27
N PHE A 52 12.54 9.54 14.33
CA PHE A 52 11.68 10.06 13.27
C PHE A 52 10.32 10.46 13.85
N GLN A 53 9.45 10.99 13.00
CA GLN A 53 8.04 11.18 13.31
C GLN A 53 7.17 10.12 12.62
N TYR A 54 6.15 9.66 13.32
CA TYR A 54 5.14 8.73 12.79
C TYR A 54 3.74 9.14 13.22
N SER A 55 2.75 8.69 12.47
CA SER A 55 1.35 9.07 12.69
C SER A 55 0.83 8.53 14.02
N ASN A 56 0.05 9.36 14.73
CA ASN A 56 -0.60 9.00 15.99
C ASN A 56 -1.63 7.87 15.85
N PHE A 57 -2.00 7.49 14.62
CA PHE A 57 -2.81 6.31 14.33
C PHE A 57 -2.00 5.00 14.33
N GLY A 58 -0.67 5.11 14.25
CA GLY A 58 0.25 4.00 14.36
C GLY A 58 0.50 3.62 15.82
N LYS A 59 0.51 2.31 16.10
CA LYS A 59 0.96 1.76 17.37
C LYS A 59 2.38 1.26 17.23
N LEU A 60 3.29 1.79 18.02
CA LEU A 60 4.67 1.34 18.06
C LEU A 60 4.77 0.00 18.80
N VAL A 61 5.48 -0.95 18.20
CA VAL A 61 5.73 -2.28 18.76
C VAL A 61 7.19 -2.64 18.53
N ALA A 62 7.86 -3.24 19.51
CA ALA A 62 9.22 -3.74 19.32
C ALA A 62 9.26 -4.82 18.22
N GLY A 63 10.27 -4.75 17.36
CA GLY A 63 10.54 -5.76 16.36
C GLY A 63 11.31 -6.96 16.95
N LYS A 64 11.56 -7.97 16.12
CA LYS A 64 12.24 -9.21 16.55
C LYS A 64 13.76 -9.07 16.61
N LYS A 65 14.34 -8.12 15.88
CA LYS A 65 15.77 -7.86 15.81
C LYS A 65 16.18 -6.71 16.73
N PRO A 66 17.44 -6.62 17.17
CA PRO A 66 17.94 -5.46 17.89
C PRO A 66 17.67 -4.16 17.12
N ASN A 67 17.27 -3.10 17.82
CA ASN A 67 16.96 -1.80 17.24
C ASN A 67 15.92 -1.83 16.10
N SER A 68 15.07 -2.86 16.05
CA SER A 68 13.96 -2.96 15.09
C SER A 68 12.64 -2.65 15.77
N PHE A 69 11.74 -1.99 15.04
CA PHE A 69 10.42 -1.58 15.51
C PHE A 69 9.41 -1.69 14.38
N ASN A 70 8.16 -1.88 14.76
CA ASN A 70 7.03 -1.93 13.85
C ASN A 70 6.04 -0.83 14.22
N ILE A 71 5.44 -0.21 13.21
CA ILE A 71 4.33 0.73 13.38
C ILE A 71 3.09 0.07 12.79
N VAL A 72 2.21 -0.38 13.67
CA VAL A 72 0.99 -1.12 13.32
C VAL A 72 -0.17 -0.15 13.18
N TYR A 73 -0.89 -0.21 12.08
CA TYR A 73 -2.10 0.58 11.80
C TYR A 73 -3.32 -0.34 11.72
N PRO A 74 -3.97 -0.68 12.86
CA PRO A 74 -5.05 -1.68 12.87
C PRO A 74 -6.23 -1.33 11.95
N ARG A 75 -6.60 -0.05 11.87
CA ARG A 75 -7.73 0.42 11.03
C ARG A 75 -7.46 0.34 9.53
N MET A 76 -6.18 0.38 9.14
CA MET A 76 -5.73 0.26 7.75
C MET A 76 -5.23 -1.15 7.43
N LYS A 77 -5.20 -2.04 8.43
CA LYS A 77 -4.62 -3.39 8.36
C LYS A 77 -3.19 -3.37 7.81
N ALA A 78 -2.45 -2.31 8.07
CA ALA A 78 -1.10 -2.11 7.57
C ALA A 78 -0.08 -2.20 8.71
N THR A 79 1.12 -2.65 8.39
CA THR A 79 2.27 -2.57 9.30
C THR A 79 3.49 -2.07 8.53
N ILE A 80 4.13 -1.04 9.07
CA ILE A 80 5.46 -0.61 8.66
C ILE A 80 6.45 -1.36 9.54
N TYR A 81 7.30 -2.20 8.95
CA TYR A 81 8.39 -2.87 9.63
C TYR A 81 9.67 -2.07 9.42
N LEU A 82 10.43 -1.85 10.48
CA LEU A 82 11.70 -1.12 10.46
C LEU A 82 12.78 -2.00 11.08
N THR A 83 13.87 -2.22 10.34
CA THR A 83 15.02 -2.97 10.83
C THR A 83 16.27 -2.13 10.65
N TYR A 84 16.97 -1.90 11.75
CA TYR A 84 18.24 -1.19 11.77
C TYR A 84 19.41 -2.16 11.69
N PHE A 85 20.43 -1.76 10.93
CA PHE A 85 21.69 -2.47 10.77
C PHE A 85 22.85 -1.47 10.96
N PRO A 86 23.81 -1.78 11.85
CA PRO A 86 25.05 -1.01 11.93
C PRO A 86 25.96 -1.38 10.75
N VAL A 87 26.44 -0.38 10.04
CA VAL A 87 27.37 -0.54 8.91
C VAL A 87 28.80 -0.62 9.46
N GLN A 88 29.50 -1.69 9.11
CA GLN A 88 30.87 -1.96 9.57
C GLN A 88 31.94 -1.48 8.59
N SER A 89 31.61 -1.40 7.30
CA SER A 89 32.52 -0.98 6.24
C SER A 89 31.76 -0.51 5.00
N GLN A 90 32.47 0.10 4.05
CA GLN A 90 31.87 0.47 2.77
C GLN A 90 31.39 -0.76 1.97
N GLN A 91 32.10 -1.89 2.07
CA GLN A 91 31.69 -3.14 1.43
C GLN A 91 30.41 -3.68 2.05
N ASP A 92 30.29 -3.63 3.38
CA ASP A 92 29.08 -4.02 4.11
C ASP A 92 27.88 -3.15 3.69
N LEU A 93 28.06 -1.82 3.58
CA LEU A 93 27.02 -0.93 3.08
C LEU A 93 26.52 -1.35 1.68
N ILE A 94 27.45 -1.64 0.76
CA ILE A 94 27.10 -2.06 -0.61
C ILE A 94 26.31 -3.37 -0.57
N VAL A 95 26.69 -4.32 0.29
CA VAL A 95 25.95 -5.58 0.47
C VAL A 95 24.54 -5.31 1.00
N GLN A 96 24.39 -4.50 2.03
CA GLN A 96 23.07 -4.16 2.61
C GLN A 96 22.14 -3.46 1.61
N ILE A 97 22.68 -2.55 0.78
CA ILE A 97 21.92 -1.93 -0.31
C ILE A 97 21.47 -2.99 -1.32
N LYS A 98 22.39 -3.86 -1.78
CA LYS A 98 22.06 -4.93 -2.73
C LYS A 98 21.02 -5.90 -2.19
N GLU A 99 21.14 -6.31 -0.93
CA GLU A 99 20.15 -7.19 -0.29
C GLU A 99 18.78 -6.51 -0.22
N SER A 100 18.73 -5.22 0.13
CA SER A 100 17.49 -4.45 0.11
C SER A 100 16.87 -4.38 -1.29
N GLU A 101 17.68 -4.22 -2.33
CA GLU A 101 17.22 -4.18 -3.73
C GLU A 101 16.76 -5.54 -4.24
N SER A 102 17.53 -6.60 -3.96
CA SER A 102 17.15 -7.98 -4.31
C SER A 102 15.84 -8.38 -3.66
N PHE A 103 15.60 -7.98 -2.41
CA PHE A 103 14.32 -8.22 -1.74
C PHE A 103 13.14 -7.57 -2.47
N VAL A 104 13.29 -6.35 -3.02
CA VAL A 104 12.26 -5.71 -3.86
C VAL A 104 11.99 -6.56 -5.10
N GLN A 105 13.06 -7.03 -5.76
CA GLN A 105 12.95 -7.83 -6.98
C GLN A 105 12.21 -9.16 -6.72
N GLU A 106 12.46 -9.82 -5.58
CA GLU A 106 11.73 -11.05 -5.20
C GLU A 106 10.23 -10.83 -5.04
N GLN A 107 9.82 -9.67 -4.50
CA GLN A 107 8.40 -9.34 -4.32
C GLN A 107 7.73 -8.91 -5.63
N THR A 108 8.52 -8.56 -6.64
CA THR A 108 8.04 -8.09 -7.95
C THR A 108 7.34 -9.18 -8.75
N VAL A 109 7.58 -10.47 -8.46
CA VAL A 109 6.90 -11.58 -9.14
C VAL A 109 5.37 -11.43 -9.15
N LYS A 110 4.80 -10.72 -8.16
CA LYS A 110 3.36 -10.43 -8.06
C LYS A 110 3.00 -8.95 -8.28
N ALA A 111 3.98 -8.09 -8.52
CA ALA A 111 3.75 -6.65 -8.70
C ALA A 111 3.51 -6.33 -10.17
N SER A 112 2.56 -5.44 -10.44
CA SER A 112 2.30 -4.95 -11.80
C SER A 112 3.29 -3.86 -12.23
N PHE A 113 3.89 -3.16 -11.26
CA PHE A 113 4.95 -2.18 -11.50
C PHE A 113 5.85 -2.02 -10.26
N ILE A 114 7.05 -1.48 -10.50
CA ILE A 114 7.95 -0.95 -9.47
C ILE A 114 8.24 0.51 -9.82
N SER A 115 8.12 1.42 -8.87
CA SER A 115 8.51 2.82 -9.02
C SER A 115 9.57 3.18 -7.98
N PRO A 116 10.85 3.26 -8.36
CA PRO A 116 11.92 3.74 -7.48
C PRO A 116 11.87 5.26 -7.35
N GLN A 117 12.06 5.74 -6.13
CA GLN A 117 12.17 7.16 -5.78
C GLN A 117 13.35 7.35 -4.83
N GLU A 118 14.42 7.97 -5.32
CA GLU A 118 15.55 8.37 -4.49
C GLU A 118 15.18 9.59 -3.64
N PHE A 119 15.79 9.69 -2.46
CA PHE A 119 15.70 10.87 -1.60
C PHE A 119 17.08 11.25 -1.06
N TYR A 120 17.27 12.57 -0.91
CA TYR A 120 18.55 13.15 -0.51
C TYR A 120 18.33 14.28 0.50
N PHE A 121 18.64 14.03 1.78
CA PHE A 121 18.54 15.00 2.87
C PHE A 121 19.94 15.31 3.45
N PRO A 122 20.77 16.12 2.75
CA PRO A 122 22.18 16.29 3.09
C PRO A 122 22.42 16.91 4.46
N LYS A 123 21.56 17.85 4.89
CA LYS A 123 21.65 18.46 6.23
C LYS A 123 21.51 17.43 7.36
N LYS A 124 20.72 16.36 7.13
CA LYS A 124 20.48 15.27 8.08
C LYS A 124 21.38 14.05 7.85
N LYS A 125 22.14 14.05 6.74
CA LYS A 125 22.88 12.90 6.23
C LYS A 125 21.97 11.67 6.10
N VAL A 126 20.84 11.84 5.45
CA VAL A 126 19.89 10.75 5.20
C VAL A 126 19.71 10.61 3.70
N PHE A 127 20.10 9.46 3.17
CA PHE A 127 20.12 9.13 1.75
C PHE A 127 19.54 7.74 1.54
N GLY A 128 18.90 7.50 0.40
CA GLY A 128 18.45 6.16 0.05
C GLY A 128 17.35 6.17 -0.99
N THR A 129 16.68 5.03 -1.09
CA THR A 129 15.67 4.78 -2.12
C THR A 129 14.41 4.21 -1.49
N MET A 130 13.26 4.71 -1.92
CA MET A 130 11.94 4.15 -1.65
C MET A 130 11.38 3.56 -2.94
N TYR A 131 10.88 2.33 -2.87
CA TYR A 131 10.24 1.62 -3.97
C TYR A 131 8.75 1.49 -3.66
N GLU A 132 7.92 1.91 -4.61
CA GLU A 132 6.50 1.62 -4.60
C GLU A 132 6.21 0.44 -5.51
N LEU A 133 5.46 -0.53 -5.00
CA LEU A 133 5.08 -1.75 -5.72
C LEU A 133 3.55 -1.77 -5.84
N GLY A 134 3.07 -1.74 -7.08
CA GLY A 134 1.64 -1.81 -7.40
C GLY A 134 1.16 -3.21 -7.75
N GLY A 135 -0.15 -3.37 -7.89
CA GLY A 135 -0.77 -4.64 -8.23
C GLY A 135 -1.04 -5.52 -6.99
N GLU A 136 -1.00 -6.83 -7.17
CA GLU A 136 -1.34 -7.81 -6.13
C GLU A 136 -0.16 -8.14 -5.18
N SER A 137 0.85 -7.27 -5.14
CA SER A 137 2.01 -7.44 -4.26
C SER A 137 1.60 -7.42 -2.79
N ALA A 138 2.17 -8.34 -2.01
CA ALA A 138 2.01 -8.36 -0.56
C ALA A 138 2.72 -7.20 0.14
N ILE A 139 3.71 -6.60 -0.53
CA ILE A 139 4.45 -5.41 -0.11
C ILE A 139 4.14 -4.29 -1.08
N ASN A 140 3.66 -3.15 -0.57
CA ASN A 140 3.35 -2.00 -1.43
C ASN A 140 4.43 -0.93 -1.40
N ILE A 141 5.22 -0.88 -0.32
CA ILE A 141 6.32 0.07 -0.17
C ILE A 141 7.49 -0.63 0.50
N GLN A 142 8.67 -0.48 -0.09
CA GLN A 142 9.96 -0.86 0.49
C GLN A 142 10.85 0.37 0.49
N PHE A 143 11.74 0.53 1.47
CA PHE A 143 12.77 1.55 1.41
C PHE A 143 14.02 1.15 2.20
N HIS A 144 15.11 1.84 1.92
CA HIS A 144 16.26 1.89 2.82
C HIS A 144 16.72 3.34 3.00
N ALA A 145 17.37 3.63 4.12
CA ALA A 145 17.98 4.91 4.43
C ALA A 145 19.34 4.71 5.11
N THR A 146 20.32 5.54 4.78
CA THR A 146 21.68 5.47 5.34
C THR A 146 22.31 6.86 5.48
N ASP A 147 23.30 6.98 6.38
CA ASP A 147 24.24 8.11 6.42
C ASP A 147 25.51 7.88 5.59
N SER A 148 25.54 6.78 4.84
CA SER A 148 26.66 6.30 4.02
C SER A 148 27.90 5.85 4.80
N VAL A 149 27.85 5.79 6.14
CA VAL A 149 29.03 5.45 6.96
C VAL A 149 28.77 4.44 8.06
N LYS A 150 27.68 4.57 8.83
CA LYS A 150 27.45 3.80 10.06
C LYS A 150 26.05 3.27 10.21
N ASN A 151 25.06 3.95 9.62
CA ASN A 151 23.67 3.68 9.86
C ASN A 151 23.00 3.16 8.59
N PHE A 152 22.26 2.07 8.71
CA PHE A 152 21.37 1.57 7.66
C PHE A 152 20.03 1.19 8.27
N LEU A 153 18.95 1.73 7.74
CA LEU A 153 17.58 1.46 8.17
C LEU A 153 16.80 0.94 6.97
N ALA A 154 16.39 -0.32 7.01
CA ALA A 154 15.50 -0.90 6.03
C ALA A 154 14.06 -0.84 6.54
N GLY A 155 13.12 -0.55 5.63
CA GLY A 155 11.70 -0.50 5.93
C GLY A 155 10.84 -1.18 4.87
N SER A 156 9.76 -1.81 5.31
CA SER A 156 8.80 -2.49 4.43
C SER A 156 7.37 -2.35 4.94
N VAL A 157 6.42 -2.23 4.02
CA VAL A 157 5.00 -2.04 4.34
C VAL A 157 4.17 -3.19 3.81
N TYR A 158 3.47 -3.87 4.72
CA TYR A 158 2.56 -4.96 4.39
C TYR A 158 1.13 -4.61 4.75
N PHE A 159 0.19 -5.01 3.91
CA PHE A 159 -1.25 -4.93 4.16
C PHE A 159 -1.84 -6.34 4.39
N LYS A 160 -2.54 -6.52 5.50
CA LYS A 160 -3.11 -7.80 5.96
C LYS A 160 -4.48 -8.10 5.32
N THR A 161 -4.60 -7.92 4.01
CA THR A 161 -5.86 -8.12 3.28
C THR A 161 -5.63 -8.85 1.97
N GLN A 162 -6.59 -9.69 1.59
CA GLN A 162 -6.63 -10.22 0.22
C GLN A 162 -6.65 -9.05 -0.78
N PRO A 163 -5.95 -9.19 -1.92
CA PRO A 163 -5.82 -8.13 -2.91
C PRO A 163 -7.19 -7.85 -3.55
N LYS A 164 -7.91 -6.89 -2.99
CA LYS A 164 -8.94 -6.12 -3.70
C LYS A 164 -8.38 -4.70 -3.84
N PRO A 165 -7.71 -4.38 -4.95
CA PRO A 165 -6.96 -3.13 -5.11
C PRO A 165 -7.78 -1.87 -4.80
N ASP A 166 -9.02 -1.82 -5.26
CA ASP A 166 -9.88 -0.63 -5.14
C ASP A 166 -10.26 -0.29 -3.69
N SER A 167 -10.38 -1.30 -2.82
CA SER A 167 -10.68 -1.08 -1.40
C SER A 167 -9.45 -0.69 -0.58
N LEU A 168 -8.24 -0.90 -1.10
CA LEU A 168 -6.99 -0.66 -0.38
C LEU A 168 -6.34 0.67 -0.73
N ALA A 169 -6.62 1.23 -1.90
CA ALA A 169 -5.99 2.46 -2.38
C ALA A 169 -5.97 3.60 -1.33
N PRO A 170 -7.06 3.93 -0.61
CA PRO A 170 -7.01 4.99 0.40
C PRO A 170 -6.06 4.69 1.56
N ALA A 171 -5.91 3.42 1.94
CA ALA A 171 -5.03 2.99 3.02
C ALA A 171 -3.56 3.00 2.56
N VAL A 172 -3.32 2.57 1.32
CA VAL A 172 -1.99 2.64 0.68
C VAL A 172 -1.53 4.09 0.59
N ASP A 173 -2.36 4.99 0.08
CA ASP A 173 -2.05 6.42 -0.03
C ASP A 173 -1.77 7.05 1.34
N TYR A 174 -2.54 6.68 2.36
CA TYR A 174 -2.33 7.16 3.72
C TYR A 174 -0.97 6.74 4.26
N ILE A 175 -0.68 5.44 4.20
CA ILE A 175 0.58 4.88 4.72
C ILE A 175 1.77 5.40 3.91
N LYS A 176 1.61 5.61 2.61
CA LYS A 176 2.63 6.23 1.76
C LYS A 176 3.02 7.63 2.26
N LYS A 177 2.03 8.46 2.63
CA LYS A 177 2.29 9.78 3.21
C LYS A 177 3.03 9.66 4.55
N ASP A 178 2.67 8.68 5.38
CA ASP A 178 3.35 8.44 6.66
C ASP A 178 4.79 7.94 6.49
N VAL A 179 5.05 7.07 5.52
CA VAL A 179 6.43 6.64 5.19
C VAL A 179 7.25 7.83 4.70
N LYS A 180 6.70 8.68 3.83
CA LYS A 180 7.38 9.89 3.38
C LYS A 180 7.71 10.82 4.55
N LYS A 181 6.75 11.07 5.45
CA LYS A 181 7.00 11.88 6.64
C LYS A 181 8.07 11.27 7.54
N LEU A 182 8.05 9.95 7.72
CA LEU A 182 9.08 9.22 8.47
C LEU A 182 10.46 9.47 7.88
N LEU A 183 10.62 9.32 6.56
CA LEU A 183 11.89 9.55 5.86
C LEU A 183 12.35 11.01 5.94
N GLU A 184 11.45 11.97 5.74
CA GLU A 184 11.74 13.40 5.85
C GLU A 184 12.18 13.83 7.25
N THR A 185 11.67 13.15 8.28
CA THR A 185 11.95 13.45 9.69
C THR A 185 12.98 12.53 10.32
N LEU A 186 13.50 11.56 9.56
CA LEU A 186 14.53 10.64 10.02
C LEU A 186 15.80 11.40 10.36
N GLU A 187 16.35 11.11 11.54
CA GLU A 187 17.60 11.66 12.04
C GLU A 187 18.38 10.56 12.78
N TRP A 188 19.70 10.54 12.56
CA TRP A 188 20.62 9.64 13.25
C TRP A 188 21.02 10.24 14.60
N LYS A 189 20.94 9.43 15.67
CA LYS A 189 21.43 9.83 16.99
C LYS A 189 22.93 9.57 17.07
N LYS A 190 23.63 10.42 17.82
CA LYS A 190 25.07 10.29 18.07
C LYS A 190 25.34 9.30 19.20
#